data_AF-A0A6I4I8K0-F1
#
_entry.id   AF-A0A6I4I8K0-F1
#
_cell.length_a   1.000
_cell.length_b   1.000
_cell.length_c   1.000
_cell.angle_alpha   90.00
_cell.angle_beta   90.00
_cell.angle_gamma   90.00
#
_symmetry.space_group_name_H-M   'P 1'
#
loop_
_entity.id
_entity.type
_entity.pdbx_description
1 polymer ?
#
loop_
_entity_poly.entity_id
_entity_poly.type
_entity_poly.pdbx_seq_one_letter_code
_entity_poly.pdbx_strand_id
1 'polypeptide(L)'
;MSVNKEIKRVTTHSIQAMKANGEKIAMLTAYDYTMAKIVDDAGMDVILVGDSASNVMAGHETTLPITLDQMIYHASSVVRAASRSLVVVDLPFGSYQGNSKEALSSAIRIMKESGAHAVKLEGGIEIAESISRILTAGIPVMGHLGLTPQSIYKFGTYTVRAKEEAEAQKLRDDAMKLQELGCFAVVLEKIPAQLAKEVTDSLQIPTIGIGAGQYCDGQVLVIHDMLGMNKGFRPRFLRQYASLYEVMNEAVQGYVSDVKAKDFPSEKEQY
;
A
#
# COMPACT_ATOMS: atom_id res chain seq x y z
N MET A 1 17.47 -26.34 -21.18
CA MET A 1 17.11 -25.50 -20.02
C MET A 1 16.03 -24.54 -20.51
N SER A 2 14.78 -24.68 -20.05
CA SER A 2 13.64 -24.05 -20.70
C SER A 2 13.67 -22.52 -20.55
N VAL A 3 13.91 -21.87 -21.69
CA VAL A 3 13.70 -20.45 -21.92
C VAL A 3 12.18 -20.22 -21.95
N ASN A 4 11.69 -19.23 -21.20
CA ASN A 4 10.28 -18.93 -20.85
C ASN A 4 9.72 -19.73 -19.67
N LYS A 5 10.17 -19.37 -18.46
CA LYS A 5 9.33 -19.59 -17.26
C LYS A 5 8.22 -18.54 -17.34
N GLU A 6 7.02 -18.96 -17.74
CA GLU A 6 5.84 -18.10 -17.81
C GLU A 6 5.68 -17.36 -16.48
N ILE A 7 5.75 -16.02 -16.51
CA ILE A 7 5.67 -15.20 -15.31
C ILE A 7 4.22 -15.27 -14.81
N LYS A 8 3.97 -16.18 -13.86
CA LYS A 8 2.64 -16.38 -13.30
C LYS A 8 2.26 -15.19 -12.43
N ARG A 9 1.18 -14.50 -12.80
CA ARG A 9 0.61 -13.38 -12.04
C ARG A 9 0.24 -13.81 -10.62
N VAL A 10 0.59 -12.98 -9.64
CA VAL A 10 0.18 -13.11 -8.25
C VAL A 10 -1.31 -12.79 -8.14
N THR A 11 -2.04 -13.66 -7.46
CA THR A 11 -3.49 -13.56 -7.26
C THR A 11 -3.80 -13.59 -5.76
N THR A 12 -5.03 -13.26 -5.37
CA THR A 12 -5.47 -13.44 -3.97
C THR A 12 -5.31 -14.88 -3.49
N HIS A 13 -5.51 -15.87 -4.37
CA HIS A 13 -5.24 -17.27 -4.07
C HIS A 13 -3.74 -17.55 -3.84
N SER A 14 -2.86 -16.95 -4.66
CA SER A 14 -1.41 -17.04 -4.44
C SER A 14 -1.03 -16.48 -3.06
N ILE A 15 -1.62 -15.35 -2.67
CA ILE A 15 -1.40 -14.71 -1.38
C ILE A 15 -1.87 -15.59 -0.20
N GLN A 16 -3.01 -16.28 -0.32
CA GLN A 16 -3.41 -17.29 0.68
C GLN A 16 -2.40 -18.44 0.77
N ALA A 17 -1.96 -18.94 -0.40
CA ALA A 17 -1.03 -20.06 -0.47
C ALA A 17 0.34 -19.73 0.17
N MET A 18 0.81 -18.49 0.02
CA MET A 18 2.04 -18.03 0.68
C MET A 18 1.94 -18.17 2.20
N LYS A 19 0.85 -17.69 2.83
CA LYS A 19 0.62 -17.90 4.26
C LYS A 19 0.58 -19.37 4.63
N ALA A 20 -0.20 -20.18 3.90
CA ALA A 20 -0.33 -21.62 4.18
C ALA A 20 1.02 -22.36 4.12
N ASN A 21 1.94 -21.89 3.28
CA ASN A 21 3.29 -22.42 3.12
C ASN A 21 4.34 -21.76 4.04
N GLY A 22 3.95 -20.77 4.84
CA GLY A 22 4.89 -19.99 5.67
C GLY A 22 5.82 -19.06 4.88
N GLU A 23 5.51 -18.79 3.61
CA GLU A 23 6.24 -17.86 2.75
C GLU A 23 5.79 -16.41 3.04
N LYS A 24 6.74 -15.51 3.29
CA LYS A 24 6.43 -14.11 3.63
C LYS A 24 6.07 -13.30 2.40
N ILE A 25 4.99 -12.53 2.49
CA ILE A 25 4.49 -11.67 1.41
C ILE A 25 5.23 -10.33 1.42
N ALA A 26 5.85 -9.97 0.30
CA ALA A 26 6.46 -8.66 0.11
C ALA A 26 5.49 -7.69 -0.58
N MET A 27 5.25 -6.55 0.05
CA MET A 27 4.38 -5.49 -0.48
C MET A 27 5.09 -4.14 -0.44
N LEU A 28 4.97 -3.36 -1.51
CA LEU A 28 5.45 -1.97 -1.55
C LEU A 28 4.40 -1.09 -2.22
N THR A 29 4.41 0.19 -1.86
CA THR A 29 3.63 1.16 -2.64
C THR A 29 4.30 1.48 -3.97
N ALA A 30 3.51 1.86 -4.98
CA ALA A 30 3.98 2.52 -6.19
C ALA A 30 2.84 3.38 -6.76
N TYR A 31 3.19 4.43 -7.50
CA TYR A 31 2.21 5.46 -7.92
C TYR A 31 2.33 5.88 -9.39
N ASP A 32 3.36 5.41 -10.09
CA ASP A 32 3.61 5.70 -11.49
C ASP A 32 4.14 4.47 -12.23
N TYR A 33 4.16 4.55 -13.56
CA TYR A 33 4.56 3.46 -14.44
C TYR A 33 6.03 3.04 -14.25
N THR A 34 6.95 4.00 -14.16
CA THR A 34 8.39 3.74 -14.13
C THR A 34 8.79 3.08 -12.82
N MET A 35 8.31 3.61 -11.70
CA MET A 35 8.54 3.03 -10.39
C MET A 35 7.89 1.65 -10.26
N ALA A 36 6.63 1.50 -10.70
CA ALA A 36 5.95 0.21 -10.65
C ALA A 36 6.64 -0.87 -11.48
N LYS A 37 7.25 -0.51 -12.62
CA LYS A 37 8.03 -1.45 -13.43
C LYS A 37 9.25 -1.97 -12.68
N ILE A 38 10.01 -1.07 -12.04
CA ILE A 38 11.16 -1.46 -11.20
C ILE A 38 10.72 -2.38 -10.07
N VAL A 39 9.60 -2.06 -9.41
CA VAL A 39 9.06 -2.85 -8.29
C VAL A 39 8.59 -4.24 -8.74
N ASP A 40 7.89 -4.34 -9.88
CA ASP A 40 7.42 -5.61 -10.45
C ASP A 40 8.60 -6.49 -10.90
N ASP A 41 9.58 -5.91 -11.61
CA ASP A 41 10.80 -6.58 -12.09
C ASP A 41 11.67 -7.08 -10.91
N ALA A 42 11.66 -6.38 -9.78
CA ALA A 42 12.34 -6.79 -8.55
C ALA A 42 11.66 -7.98 -7.82
N GLY A 43 10.50 -8.43 -8.29
CA GLY A 43 9.80 -9.58 -7.74
C GLY A 43 8.88 -9.27 -6.55
N MET A 44 8.34 -8.05 -6.44
CA MET A 44 7.40 -7.67 -5.38
C MET A 44 6.05 -8.38 -5.51
N ASP A 45 5.51 -9.04 -4.49
CA ASP A 45 4.27 -9.84 -4.63
C ASP A 45 3.04 -8.96 -4.83
N VAL A 46 2.97 -7.88 -4.06
CA VAL A 46 1.84 -6.94 -4.06
C VAL A 46 2.34 -5.52 -4.26
N ILE A 47 1.72 -4.81 -5.21
CA ILE A 47 1.91 -3.36 -5.36
C ILE A 47 0.68 -2.65 -4.81
N LEU A 48 0.88 -1.76 -3.84
CA LEU A 48 -0.16 -0.90 -3.28
C LEU A 48 -0.16 0.47 -3.94
N VAL A 49 -1.25 0.82 -4.60
CA VAL A 49 -1.55 2.21 -4.94
C VAL A 49 -2.27 2.80 -3.75
N GLY A 50 -1.49 3.29 -2.78
CA GLY A 50 -2.01 3.75 -1.50
C GLY A 50 -2.36 5.23 -1.50
N ASP A 51 -3.31 5.63 -0.65
CA ASP A 51 -3.69 7.04 -0.45
C ASP A 51 -2.55 7.91 0.15
N SER A 52 -1.51 7.26 0.70
CA SER A 52 -0.18 7.83 0.97
C SER A 52 0.41 8.66 -0.18
N ALA A 53 -0.04 8.45 -1.43
CA ALA A 53 0.25 9.32 -2.57
C ALA A 53 -0.08 10.80 -2.28
N SER A 54 -1.11 11.08 -1.48
CA SER A 54 -1.47 12.42 -1.03
C SER A 54 -0.26 13.14 -0.41
N ASN A 55 0.51 12.44 0.42
CA ASN A 55 1.69 12.98 1.07
C ASN A 55 2.90 12.99 0.13
N VAL A 56 3.25 11.84 -0.44
CA VAL A 56 4.55 11.66 -1.12
C VAL A 56 4.55 12.11 -2.57
N MET A 57 3.37 12.15 -3.23
CA MET A 57 3.23 12.61 -4.61
C MET A 57 2.66 14.02 -4.68
N ALA A 58 1.67 14.35 -3.84
CA ALA A 58 0.97 15.63 -3.89
C ALA A 58 1.40 16.64 -2.81
N GLY A 59 2.20 16.23 -1.82
CA GLY A 59 2.73 17.12 -0.79
C GLY A 59 1.68 17.61 0.23
N HIS A 60 0.52 16.96 0.31
CA HIS A 60 -0.47 17.25 1.34
C HIS A 60 0.02 16.82 2.73
N GLU A 61 -0.49 17.48 3.77
CA GLU A 61 -0.17 17.14 5.16
C GLU A 61 -0.78 15.81 5.60
N THR A 62 -1.95 15.45 5.06
CA THR A 62 -2.68 14.22 5.39
C THR A 62 -3.12 13.49 4.12
N THR A 63 -3.65 12.27 4.26
CA THR A 63 -4.21 11.52 3.13
C THR A 63 -5.62 11.97 2.73
N LEU A 64 -6.30 12.77 3.57
CA LEU A 64 -7.70 13.16 3.36
C LEU A 64 -7.99 13.91 2.04
N PRO A 65 -7.11 14.80 1.52
CA PRO A 65 -7.42 15.56 0.31
C PRO A 65 -7.40 14.74 -0.98
N ILE A 66 -6.81 13.54 -0.99
CA ILE A 66 -6.68 12.77 -2.24
C ILE A 66 -8.05 12.28 -2.71
N THR A 67 -8.33 12.50 -3.99
CA THR A 67 -9.63 12.18 -4.58
C THR A 67 -9.64 10.80 -5.22
N LEU A 68 -10.84 10.26 -5.45
CA LEU A 68 -11.02 9.02 -6.19
C LEU A 68 -10.41 9.07 -7.60
N ASP A 69 -10.51 10.20 -8.29
CA ASP A 69 -9.95 10.38 -9.64
C ASP A 69 -8.42 10.37 -9.63
N GLN A 70 -7.79 10.95 -8.60
CA GLN A 70 -6.34 10.88 -8.41
C GLN A 70 -5.88 9.45 -8.11
N MET A 71 -6.61 8.70 -7.27
CA MET A 71 -6.34 7.29 -7.02
C MET A 71 -6.44 6.46 -8.30
N ILE A 72 -7.46 6.69 -9.12
CA ILE A 72 -7.62 6.04 -10.43
C ILE A 72 -6.45 6.37 -11.35
N TYR A 73 -6.04 7.65 -11.45
CA TYR A 73 -4.91 8.06 -12.30
C TYR A 73 -3.59 7.35 -11.95
N HIS A 74 -3.25 7.30 -10.66
CA HIS A 74 -2.06 6.58 -10.20
C HIS A 74 -2.20 5.08 -10.48
N ALA A 75 -3.36 4.50 -10.18
CA ALA A 75 -3.61 3.08 -10.39
C ALA A 75 -3.52 2.66 -11.86
N SER A 76 -4.11 3.43 -12.79
CA SER A 76 -4.00 3.15 -14.23
C SER A 76 -2.54 3.16 -14.70
N SER A 77 -1.69 4.00 -14.10
CA SER A 77 -0.26 4.05 -14.42
C SER A 77 0.50 2.83 -13.92
N VAL A 78 0.20 2.39 -12.70
CA VAL A 78 0.81 1.21 -12.08
C VAL A 78 0.38 -0.09 -12.76
N VAL A 79 -0.91 -0.25 -13.05
CA VAL A 79 -1.46 -1.46 -13.69
C VAL A 79 -0.83 -1.70 -15.07
N ARG A 80 -0.53 -0.63 -15.82
CA ARG A 80 0.17 -0.74 -17.12
C ARG A 80 1.60 -1.30 -17.00
N ALA A 81 2.23 -1.15 -15.84
CA ALA A 81 3.58 -1.65 -15.59
C ALA A 81 3.60 -3.05 -14.96
N ALA A 82 2.62 -3.38 -14.12
CA ALA A 82 2.57 -4.62 -13.36
C ALA A 82 2.27 -5.83 -14.26
N SER A 83 3.30 -6.61 -14.56
CA SER A 83 3.17 -7.87 -15.32
C SER A 83 2.83 -9.04 -14.39
N ARG A 84 3.41 -9.05 -13.18
CA ARG A 84 3.35 -10.18 -12.23
C ARG A 84 2.64 -9.84 -10.93
N SER A 85 2.90 -8.70 -10.32
CA SER A 85 2.38 -8.33 -8.99
C SER A 85 0.85 -8.24 -8.95
N LEU A 86 0.28 -8.53 -7.77
CA LEU A 86 -1.11 -8.19 -7.46
C LEU A 86 -1.19 -6.68 -7.19
N VAL A 87 -1.98 -5.93 -7.97
CA VAL A 87 -2.19 -4.50 -7.73
C VAL A 87 -3.43 -4.29 -6.87
N VAL A 88 -3.22 -3.70 -5.68
CA VAL A 88 -4.26 -3.31 -4.72
C VAL A 88 -4.35 -1.78 -4.70
N VAL A 89 -5.55 -1.22 -4.71
CA VAL A 89 -5.76 0.24 -4.70
C VAL A 89 -6.57 0.66 -3.49
N ASP A 90 -6.15 1.70 -2.79
CA ASP A 90 -6.94 2.27 -1.70
C ASP A 90 -8.22 2.94 -2.20
N LEU A 91 -9.32 2.73 -1.46
CA LEU A 91 -10.43 3.68 -1.52
C LEU A 91 -10.08 4.89 -0.64
N PRO A 92 -10.08 6.12 -1.19
CA PRO A 92 -9.73 7.31 -0.42
C PRO A 92 -10.84 7.68 0.57
N PHE A 93 -10.50 8.52 1.54
CA PHE A 93 -11.44 9.03 2.54
C PHE A 93 -12.71 9.63 1.89
N GLY A 94 -13.87 9.32 2.48
CA GLY A 94 -15.18 9.79 2.01
C GLY A 94 -15.78 8.94 0.89
N SER A 95 -15.03 8.02 0.28
CA SER A 95 -15.53 7.23 -0.86
C SER A 95 -16.22 5.92 -0.47
N TYR A 96 -16.21 5.55 0.82
CA TYR A 96 -16.78 4.28 1.29
C TYR A 96 -17.37 4.30 2.71
N GLN A 97 -17.02 5.29 3.52
CA GLN A 97 -17.51 5.40 4.90
C GLN A 97 -18.97 5.86 4.92
N GLY A 98 -19.81 5.21 5.72
CA GLY A 98 -21.19 5.64 5.97
C GLY A 98 -22.20 5.44 4.83
N ASN A 99 -21.75 5.12 3.61
CA ASN A 99 -22.63 4.86 2.46
C ASN A 99 -22.14 3.67 1.64
N SER A 100 -22.73 2.51 1.88
CA SER A 100 -22.37 1.25 1.20
C SER A 100 -22.64 1.27 -0.32
N LYS A 101 -23.61 2.06 -0.82
CA LYS A 101 -23.86 2.20 -2.27
C LYS A 101 -22.75 3.00 -2.96
N GLU A 102 -22.28 4.03 -2.28
CA GLU A 102 -21.15 4.84 -2.73
C GLU A 102 -19.85 4.04 -2.66
N ALA A 103 -19.63 3.27 -1.58
CA ALA A 103 -18.51 2.34 -1.48
C ALA A 103 -18.43 1.39 -2.68
N LEU A 104 -19.55 0.78 -3.06
CA LEU A 104 -19.62 -0.08 -4.24
C LEU A 104 -19.34 0.69 -5.53
N SER A 105 -19.96 1.86 -5.72
CA SER A 105 -19.74 2.69 -6.91
C SER A 105 -18.27 3.09 -7.06
N SER A 106 -17.63 3.54 -5.97
CA SER A 106 -16.23 3.91 -5.90
C SER A 106 -15.31 2.72 -6.21
N ALA A 107 -15.57 1.56 -5.61
CA ALA A 107 -14.80 0.34 -5.89
C ALA A 107 -14.94 -0.09 -7.36
N ILE A 108 -16.15 -0.05 -7.93
CA ILE A 108 -16.37 -0.35 -9.35
C ILE A 108 -15.59 0.62 -10.24
N ARG A 109 -15.59 1.92 -9.93
CA ARG A 109 -14.82 2.92 -10.68
C ARG A 109 -13.33 2.60 -10.66
N ILE A 110 -12.75 2.35 -9.49
CA ILE A 110 -11.35 1.90 -9.36
C ILE A 110 -11.08 0.69 -10.25
N MET A 111 -11.86 -0.37 -10.11
CA MET A 111 -11.64 -1.61 -10.86
C MET A 111 -11.75 -1.40 -12.38
N LYS A 112 -12.78 -0.69 -12.85
CA LYS A 112 -13.06 -0.50 -14.28
C LYS A 112 -12.13 0.50 -14.96
N GLU A 113 -11.82 1.61 -14.29
CA GLU A 113 -11.07 2.72 -14.89
C GLU A 113 -9.55 2.53 -14.77
N SER A 114 -9.09 1.78 -13.77
CA SER A 114 -7.65 1.51 -13.58
C SER A 114 -7.19 0.12 -14.01
N GLY A 115 -8.08 -0.89 -13.98
CA GLY A 115 -7.68 -2.29 -14.18
C GLY A 115 -7.03 -2.93 -12.94
N ALA A 116 -7.19 -2.33 -11.75
CA ALA A 116 -6.75 -2.92 -10.49
C ALA A 116 -7.32 -4.31 -10.25
N HIS A 117 -6.66 -5.09 -9.38
CA HIS A 117 -7.09 -6.46 -9.08
C HIS A 117 -7.88 -6.57 -7.77
N ALA A 118 -7.72 -5.60 -6.87
CA ALA A 118 -8.35 -5.58 -5.57
C ALA A 118 -8.38 -4.16 -5.00
N VAL A 119 -9.17 -3.96 -3.95
CA VAL A 119 -9.25 -2.70 -3.22
C VAL A 119 -8.86 -2.84 -1.74
N LYS A 120 -8.32 -1.78 -1.13
CA LYS A 120 -8.06 -1.68 0.31
C LYS A 120 -8.95 -0.63 0.97
N LEU A 121 -9.51 -0.96 2.13
CA LEU A 121 -10.39 -0.08 2.90
C LEU A 121 -9.94 -0.04 4.37
N GLU A 122 -9.96 1.15 4.97
CA GLU A 122 -9.62 1.35 6.39
C GLU A 122 -10.87 1.34 7.27
N GLY A 123 -10.84 0.51 8.31
CA GLY A 123 -11.94 0.41 9.28
C GLY A 123 -12.25 -1.03 9.66
N GLY A 124 -12.87 -1.18 10.83
CA GLY A 124 -13.35 -2.46 11.36
C GLY A 124 -14.85 -2.68 11.10
N ILE A 125 -15.56 -3.10 12.15
CA ILE A 125 -17.00 -3.34 12.12
C ILE A 125 -17.81 -2.15 11.57
N GLU A 126 -17.33 -0.91 11.77
CA GLU A 126 -18.00 0.31 11.31
C GLU A 126 -18.20 0.41 9.79
N ILE A 127 -17.42 -0.32 8.98
CA ILE A 127 -17.53 -0.34 7.52
C ILE A 127 -17.98 -1.70 6.98
N ALA A 128 -18.47 -2.59 7.85
CA ALA A 128 -18.86 -3.96 7.47
C ALA A 128 -19.91 -3.99 6.35
N GLU A 129 -20.87 -3.07 6.35
CA GLU A 129 -21.89 -2.98 5.30
C GLU A 129 -21.26 -2.62 3.93
N SER A 130 -20.31 -1.68 3.91
CA SER A 130 -19.59 -1.27 2.71
C SER A 130 -18.76 -2.43 2.15
N ILE A 131 -18.02 -3.14 3.01
CA ILE A 131 -17.22 -4.30 2.61
C ILE A 131 -18.12 -5.40 2.04
N SER A 132 -19.20 -5.75 2.76
CA SER A 132 -20.14 -6.78 2.33
C SER A 132 -20.69 -6.46 0.93
N ARG A 133 -21.09 -5.21 0.69
CA ARG A 133 -21.64 -4.80 -0.62
C ARG A 133 -20.60 -4.78 -1.73
N ILE A 134 -19.33 -4.44 -1.45
CA ILE A 134 -18.26 -4.52 -2.43
C ILE A 134 -17.99 -5.99 -2.82
N LEU A 135 -17.95 -6.87 -1.82
CA LEU A 135 -17.72 -8.30 -2.03
C LEU A 135 -18.82 -8.97 -2.86
N THR A 136 -20.09 -8.55 -2.73
CA THR A 136 -21.17 -9.12 -3.58
C THR A 136 -21.03 -8.79 -5.06
N ALA A 137 -20.22 -7.80 -5.43
CA ALA A 137 -19.87 -7.50 -6.82
C ALA A 137 -18.64 -8.29 -7.32
N GLY A 138 -18.09 -9.18 -6.50
CA GLY A 138 -16.91 -10.00 -6.85
C GLY A 138 -15.58 -9.24 -6.77
N ILE A 139 -15.55 -8.06 -6.14
CA ILE A 139 -14.34 -7.25 -5.98
C ILE A 139 -13.57 -7.74 -4.74
N PRO A 140 -12.31 -8.21 -4.86
CA PRO A 140 -11.55 -8.62 -3.69
C PRO A 140 -11.19 -7.44 -2.79
N VAL A 141 -11.37 -7.63 -1.48
CA VAL A 141 -11.12 -6.58 -0.47
C VAL A 141 -9.97 -6.98 0.46
N MET A 142 -9.02 -6.07 0.62
CA MET A 142 -8.03 -6.08 1.70
C MET A 142 -8.50 -5.11 2.79
N GLY A 143 -8.59 -5.57 4.04
CA GLY A 143 -8.90 -4.70 5.16
C GLY A 143 -7.67 -3.94 5.67
N HIS A 144 -7.88 -2.88 6.45
CA HIS A 144 -6.82 -2.16 7.15
C HIS A 144 -7.26 -1.76 8.57
N LEU A 145 -6.52 -2.25 9.57
CA LEU A 145 -6.73 -2.00 11.00
C LEU A 145 -5.46 -1.47 11.69
N GLY A 146 -5.63 -0.99 12.91
CA GLY A 146 -4.56 -0.37 13.71
C GLY A 146 -4.63 1.15 13.61
N LEU A 147 -3.53 1.79 13.25
CA LEU A 147 -3.57 3.19 12.85
C LEU A 147 -4.12 3.29 11.42
N THR A 148 -5.28 3.89 11.27
CA THR A 148 -5.90 4.18 9.97
C THR A 148 -5.75 5.69 9.66
N PRO A 149 -4.78 6.09 8.81
CA PRO A 149 -4.48 7.50 8.53
C PRO A 149 -5.67 8.36 8.12
N GLN A 150 -6.69 7.79 7.46
CA GLN A 150 -7.90 8.53 7.08
C GLN A 150 -8.72 9.00 8.30
N SER A 151 -8.47 8.41 9.47
CA SER A 151 -9.07 8.79 10.75
C SER A 151 -8.14 9.68 11.59
N ILE A 152 -7.13 10.32 11.00
CA ILE A 152 -6.13 11.11 11.76
C ILE A 152 -6.76 12.17 12.66
N TYR A 153 -7.79 12.89 12.22
CA TYR A 153 -8.45 13.91 13.05
C TYR A 153 -9.35 13.32 14.15
N LYS A 154 -9.81 12.06 13.99
CA LYS A 154 -10.48 11.32 15.06
C LYS A 154 -9.50 10.87 16.13
N PHE A 155 -8.27 10.50 15.75
CA PHE A 155 -7.25 10.04 16.68
C PHE A 155 -6.39 11.17 17.27
N GLY A 156 -6.24 12.28 16.55
CA GLY A 156 -5.42 13.43 16.93
C GLY A 156 -3.91 13.20 16.84
N THR A 157 -3.45 12.01 16.42
CA THR A 157 -2.02 11.66 16.38
C THR A 157 -1.74 10.38 15.58
N TYR A 158 -0.53 10.25 15.05
CA TYR A 158 -0.01 9.05 14.36
C TYR A 158 0.70 8.07 15.33
N THR A 159 0.38 8.10 16.63
CA THR A 159 1.01 7.21 17.63
C THR A 159 0.55 5.76 17.50
N VAL A 160 1.33 4.87 18.11
CA VAL A 160 1.03 3.43 18.20
C VAL A 160 -0.34 3.21 18.84
N ARG A 161 -1.17 2.37 18.21
CA ARG A 161 -2.54 2.04 18.61
C ARG A 161 -2.62 0.72 19.37
N ALA A 162 -3.76 0.47 20.01
CA ALA A 162 -4.05 -0.79 20.68
C ALA A 162 -3.03 -1.14 21.78
N LYS A 163 -2.65 -0.13 22.57
CA LYS A 163 -1.83 -0.32 23.77
C LYS A 163 -2.66 -0.73 24.99
N GLU A 164 -3.89 -0.23 25.06
CA GLU A 164 -4.85 -0.54 26.11
C GLU A 164 -5.66 -1.78 25.73
N GLU A 165 -6.00 -2.62 26.72
CA GLU A 165 -6.64 -3.92 26.45
C GLU A 165 -7.98 -3.80 25.71
N ALA A 166 -8.76 -2.75 25.97
CA ALA A 166 -10.02 -2.52 25.27
C ALA A 166 -9.81 -2.23 23.76
N GLU A 167 -8.79 -1.45 23.41
CA GLU A 167 -8.45 -1.20 22.00
C GLU A 167 -7.86 -2.46 21.35
N ALA A 168 -7.05 -3.23 22.08
CA ALA A 168 -6.51 -4.51 21.62
C ALA A 168 -7.62 -5.52 21.34
N GLN A 169 -8.60 -5.64 22.24
CA GLN A 169 -9.75 -6.51 22.05
C GLN A 169 -10.60 -6.06 20.85
N LYS A 170 -10.88 -4.76 20.71
CA LYS A 170 -11.58 -4.24 19.53
C LYS A 170 -10.85 -4.62 18.24
N LEU A 171 -9.52 -4.49 18.21
CA LEU A 171 -8.74 -4.86 17.03
C LEU A 171 -8.83 -6.35 16.71
N ARG A 172 -8.79 -7.23 17.73
CA ARG A 172 -8.97 -8.68 17.54
C ARG A 172 -10.36 -8.98 16.95
N ASP A 173 -11.40 -8.37 17.50
CA ASP A 173 -12.78 -8.57 17.07
C ASP A 173 -12.99 -8.06 15.63
N ASP A 174 -12.47 -6.87 15.32
CA ASP A 174 -12.53 -6.28 13.98
C ASP A 174 -11.76 -7.14 12.96
N ALA A 175 -10.58 -7.65 13.33
CA ALA A 175 -9.77 -8.49 12.45
C ALA A 175 -10.49 -9.80 12.10
N MET A 176 -11.09 -10.45 13.10
CA MET A 176 -11.94 -11.62 12.89
C MET A 176 -13.15 -11.26 12.02
N LYS A 177 -13.77 -10.09 12.26
CA LYS A 177 -14.92 -9.66 11.48
C LYS A 177 -14.61 -9.45 10.01
N LEU A 178 -13.48 -8.83 9.69
CA LEU A 178 -13.04 -8.64 8.31
C LEU A 178 -12.83 -9.98 7.61
N GLN A 179 -12.28 -10.98 8.30
CA GLN A 179 -12.20 -12.35 7.78
C GLN A 179 -13.57 -12.97 7.53
N GLU A 180 -14.49 -12.90 8.50
CA GLU A 180 -15.85 -13.43 8.35
C GLU A 180 -16.61 -12.81 7.17
N LEU A 181 -16.40 -11.51 6.92
CA LEU A 181 -17.01 -10.82 5.80
C LEU A 181 -16.49 -11.33 4.45
N GLY A 182 -15.25 -11.82 4.40
CA GLY A 182 -14.61 -12.32 3.19
C GLY A 182 -13.45 -11.46 2.65
N CYS A 183 -12.86 -10.58 3.48
CA CYS A 183 -11.62 -9.93 3.10
C CYS A 183 -10.53 -10.98 2.86
N PHE A 184 -9.74 -10.84 1.79
CA PHE A 184 -8.69 -11.84 1.49
C PHE A 184 -7.41 -11.60 2.29
N ALA A 185 -7.20 -10.41 2.83
CA ALA A 185 -6.04 -10.08 3.67
C ALA A 185 -6.36 -8.87 4.54
N VAL A 186 -5.55 -8.62 5.58
CA VAL A 186 -5.69 -7.45 6.45
C VAL A 186 -4.33 -6.80 6.71
N VAL A 187 -4.23 -5.50 6.47
CA VAL A 187 -3.09 -4.69 6.91
C VAL A 187 -3.23 -4.37 8.40
N LEU A 188 -2.15 -4.53 9.15
CA LEU A 188 -2.02 -4.14 10.55
C LEU A 188 -0.96 -3.03 10.67
N GLU A 189 -1.39 -1.81 10.97
CA GLU A 189 -0.51 -0.64 11.04
C GLU A 189 -0.27 -0.16 12.47
N LYS A 190 1.02 -0.01 12.83
CA LYS A 190 1.50 0.62 14.08
C LYS A 190 0.78 0.13 15.34
N ILE A 191 0.80 -1.19 15.54
CA ILE A 191 0.32 -1.88 16.75
C ILE A 191 1.45 -2.63 17.46
N PRO A 192 1.31 -2.99 18.75
CA PRO A 192 2.29 -3.81 19.45
C PRO A 192 2.56 -5.14 18.72
N ALA A 193 3.83 -5.52 18.60
CA ALA A 193 4.23 -6.71 17.85
C ALA A 193 3.63 -8.01 18.40
N GLN A 194 3.43 -8.08 19.73
CA GLN A 194 2.82 -9.25 20.35
C GLN A 194 1.34 -9.37 20.00
N LEU A 195 0.60 -8.25 19.99
CA LEU A 195 -0.79 -8.22 19.53
C LEU A 195 -0.89 -8.60 18.05
N ALA A 196 0.01 -8.08 17.20
CA ALA A 196 0.05 -8.45 15.79
C ALA A 196 0.29 -9.96 15.58
N LYS A 197 1.15 -10.56 16.42
CA LYS A 197 1.35 -12.02 16.43
C LYS A 197 0.07 -12.76 16.78
N GLU A 198 -0.58 -12.39 17.88
CA GLU A 198 -1.84 -13.02 18.32
C GLU A 198 -2.93 -12.95 17.25
N VAL A 199 -3.08 -11.79 16.60
CA VAL A 199 -4.04 -11.59 15.50
C VAL A 199 -3.65 -12.41 14.27
N THR A 200 -2.37 -12.46 13.93
CA THR A 200 -1.89 -13.25 12.79
C THR A 200 -2.14 -14.74 12.98
N ASP A 201 -1.89 -15.25 14.18
CA ASP A 201 -2.09 -16.65 14.56
C ASP A 201 -3.57 -17.04 14.61
N SER A 202 -4.47 -16.09 14.90
CA SER A 202 -5.92 -16.36 14.99
C SER A 202 -6.65 -16.30 13.63
N LEU A 203 -6.05 -15.68 12.62
CA LEU A 203 -6.62 -15.53 11.29
C LEU A 203 -6.13 -16.61 10.31
N GLN A 204 -7.05 -17.08 9.47
CA GLN A 204 -6.76 -17.91 8.30
C GLN A 204 -6.26 -17.06 7.12
N ILE A 205 -6.72 -15.82 7.00
CA ILE A 205 -6.28 -14.90 5.95
C ILE A 205 -4.93 -14.25 6.30
N PRO A 206 -4.11 -13.85 5.31
CA PRO A 206 -2.84 -13.17 5.52
C PRO A 206 -2.97 -11.81 6.21
N THR A 207 -2.06 -11.57 7.16
CA THR A 207 -1.81 -10.25 7.74
C THR A 207 -0.60 -9.59 7.11
N ILE A 208 -0.70 -8.31 6.77
CA ILE A 208 0.43 -7.51 6.24
C ILE A 208 0.79 -6.44 7.26
N GLY A 209 2.00 -6.48 7.80
CA GLY A 209 2.45 -5.55 8.83
C GLY A 209 3.09 -4.28 8.27
N ILE A 210 2.82 -3.15 8.91
CA ILE A 210 3.63 -1.93 8.79
C ILE A 210 3.80 -1.31 10.18
N GLY A 211 4.99 -1.46 10.76
CA GLY A 211 5.20 -1.13 12.17
C GLY A 211 4.42 -2.01 13.15
N ALA A 212 4.03 -3.23 12.73
CA ALA A 212 3.38 -4.25 13.55
C ALA A 212 4.33 -5.41 13.95
N GLY A 213 5.63 -5.27 13.70
CA GLY A 213 6.62 -6.31 13.97
C GLY A 213 6.67 -7.41 12.90
N GLN A 214 7.56 -8.38 13.11
CA GLN A 214 7.91 -9.40 12.11
C GLN A 214 6.92 -10.58 12.01
N TYR A 215 5.96 -10.66 12.93
CA TYR A 215 5.12 -11.86 13.06
C TYR A 215 4.00 -11.94 12.02
N CYS A 216 3.63 -10.82 11.38
CA CYS A 216 2.67 -10.81 10.28
C CYS A 216 3.13 -11.68 9.10
N ASP A 217 2.18 -12.16 8.30
CA ASP A 217 2.44 -13.00 7.12
C ASP A 217 3.17 -12.27 6.00
N GLY A 218 3.10 -10.95 5.97
CA GLY A 218 3.86 -10.09 5.07
C GLY A 218 4.19 -8.74 5.66
N GLN A 219 4.85 -7.89 4.87
CA GLN A 219 5.21 -6.53 5.26
C GLN A 219 4.94 -5.55 4.12
N VAL A 220 4.52 -4.34 4.47
CA VAL A 220 4.36 -3.20 3.54
C VAL A 220 5.15 -1.98 3.99
N LEU A 221 5.74 -1.26 3.04
CA LEU A 221 6.32 0.07 3.26
C LEU A 221 5.93 1.01 2.12
N VAL A 222 5.93 2.31 2.43
CA VAL A 222 5.87 3.36 1.42
C VAL A 222 7.22 3.41 0.71
N ILE A 223 7.22 3.31 -0.62
CA ILE A 223 8.45 3.17 -1.40
C ILE A 223 9.40 4.37 -1.27
N HIS A 224 8.85 5.58 -1.19
CA HIS A 224 9.63 6.82 -1.01
C HIS A 224 10.41 6.81 0.31
N ASP A 225 9.80 6.27 1.36
CA ASP A 225 10.41 6.16 2.68
C ASP A 225 11.49 5.07 2.68
N MET A 226 11.17 3.92 2.10
CA MET A 226 12.07 2.77 1.99
C MET A 226 13.33 3.11 1.17
N LEU A 227 13.19 3.87 0.08
CA LEU A 227 14.30 4.32 -0.76
C LEU A 227 15.01 5.58 -0.24
N GLY A 228 14.56 6.16 0.88
CA GLY A 228 15.19 7.34 1.47
C GLY A 228 15.06 8.61 0.62
N MET A 229 13.95 8.76 -0.11
CA MET A 229 13.62 9.97 -0.86
C MET A 229 13.12 11.10 0.04
N ASN A 230 12.49 10.76 1.17
CA ASN A 230 11.98 11.73 2.14
C ASN A 230 12.96 11.93 3.31
N LYS A 231 13.65 13.07 3.36
CA LYS A 231 14.69 13.35 4.36
C LYS A 231 14.18 13.51 5.80
N GLY A 232 12.92 13.94 5.98
CA GLY A 232 12.37 14.28 7.30
C GLY A 232 11.65 13.14 8.01
N PHE A 233 11.30 12.07 7.30
CA PHE A 233 10.45 11.01 7.82
C PHE A 233 11.27 9.75 8.17
N ARG A 234 11.50 9.54 9.47
CA ARG A 234 12.26 8.38 10.00
C ARG A 234 11.54 7.74 11.20
N PRO A 235 10.36 7.15 11.00
CA PRO A 235 9.68 6.45 12.09
C PRO A 235 10.48 5.19 12.47
N ARG A 236 10.36 4.76 13.73
CA ARG A 236 11.10 3.62 14.29
C ARG A 236 10.94 2.30 13.51
N PHE A 237 9.81 2.12 12.79
CA PHE A 237 9.53 0.91 12.04
C PHE A 237 10.17 0.87 10.65
N LEU A 238 10.67 1.99 10.14
CA LEU A 238 11.20 2.11 8.79
C LEU A 238 12.66 1.67 8.73
N ARG A 239 12.97 0.78 7.79
CA ARG A 239 14.35 0.57 7.32
C ARG A 239 14.51 1.23 5.96
N GLN A 240 15.50 2.12 5.84
CA GLN A 240 15.92 2.67 4.55
C GLN A 240 16.90 1.70 3.89
N TYR A 241 16.66 1.36 2.63
CA TYR A 241 17.52 0.51 1.82
C TYR A 241 18.39 1.32 0.84
N ALA A 242 18.11 2.61 0.68
CA ALA A 242 18.89 3.55 -0.11
C ALA A 242 18.78 4.97 0.47
N SER A 243 19.64 5.88 -0.02
CA SER A 243 19.57 7.33 0.25
C SER A 243 19.31 8.06 -1.07
N LEU A 244 18.16 7.77 -1.70
CA LEU A 244 17.92 8.21 -3.07
C LEU A 244 17.79 9.73 -3.20
N TYR A 245 17.39 10.43 -2.12
CA TYR A 245 17.45 11.90 -2.11
C TYR A 245 18.87 12.40 -2.39
N GLU A 246 19.89 11.85 -1.71
CA GLU A 246 21.27 12.31 -1.83
C GLU A 246 21.81 12.05 -3.22
N VAL A 247 21.59 10.83 -3.73
CA VAL A 247 21.96 10.44 -5.10
C VAL A 247 21.34 11.37 -6.14
N MET A 248 20.02 11.63 -6.05
CA MET A 248 19.33 12.52 -6.98
C MET A 248 19.82 13.97 -6.85
N ASN A 249 19.99 14.46 -5.62
CA ASN A 249 20.42 15.84 -5.39
C ASN A 249 21.84 16.08 -5.91
N GLU A 250 22.77 15.14 -5.71
CA GLU A 250 24.13 15.21 -6.24
C GLU A 250 24.13 15.18 -7.78
N ALA A 251 23.34 14.30 -8.40
CA ALA A 251 23.23 14.25 -9.86
C ALA A 251 22.66 15.56 -10.44
N VAL A 252 21.63 16.13 -9.82
CA VAL A 252 21.06 17.42 -10.22
C VAL A 252 22.06 18.56 -10.02
N GLN A 253 22.82 18.57 -8.92
CA GLN A 253 23.88 19.55 -8.69
C GLN A 253 25.01 19.45 -9.72
N GLY A 254 25.39 18.23 -10.11
CA GLY A 254 26.32 17.97 -11.21
C GLY A 254 25.82 18.59 -12.51
N TYR A 255 24.60 18.24 -12.94
CA TYR A 255 24.00 18.79 -14.15
C TYR A 255 23.92 20.33 -14.14
N VAL A 256 23.52 20.92 -13.01
CA VAL A 256 23.52 22.39 -12.84
C VAL A 256 24.92 22.99 -13.00
N SER A 257 25.94 22.30 -12.48
CA SER A 257 27.33 22.76 -12.59
C SER A 257 27.83 22.68 -14.03
N ASP A 258 27.56 21.58 -14.73
CA ASP A 258 27.97 21.37 -16.12
C ASP A 258 27.32 22.40 -17.06
N VAL A 259 26.01 22.66 -16.88
CA VAL A 259 25.30 23.70 -17.66
C VAL A 259 25.86 25.10 -17.37
N LYS A 260 26.12 25.45 -16.11
CA LYS A 260 26.67 26.76 -15.74
C LYS A 260 28.11 26.95 -16.24
N ALA A 261 28.90 25.89 -16.28
CA ALA A 261 30.24 25.88 -16.83
C ALA A 261 30.27 25.84 -18.37
N LYS A 262 29.11 25.63 -19.02
CA LYS A 262 28.97 25.33 -20.46
C LYS A 262 29.76 24.08 -20.88
N ASP A 263 29.91 23.13 -19.97
CA ASP A 263 30.47 21.81 -20.26
C ASP A 263 29.42 20.88 -20.85
N PHE A 264 28.14 21.11 -20.52
CA PHE A 264 26.99 20.46 -21.14
C PHE A 264 26.07 21.47 -21.88
N PRO A 265 25.61 21.14 -23.11
CA PRO A 265 26.07 20.02 -23.94
C PRO A 265 27.46 20.27 -24.53
N SER A 266 28.24 19.21 -24.71
CA SER A 266 29.52 19.17 -25.42
C SER A 266 29.33 18.98 -26.93
N GLU A 267 30.43 18.99 -27.70
CA GLU A 267 30.38 18.74 -29.15
C GLU A 267 29.77 17.38 -29.54
N LYS A 268 29.79 16.39 -28.63
CA LYS A 268 29.19 15.06 -28.84
C LYS A 268 27.69 15.02 -28.57
N GLU A 269 27.13 16.09 -27.98
CA GLU A 269 25.75 16.17 -27.49
C GLU A 269 24.94 17.22 -28.27
N GLN A 270 25.38 17.55 -29.49
CA GLN A 270 24.74 18.50 -30.40
C GLN A 270 24.61 17.92 -31.82
N TYR A 271 23.69 18.47 -32.62
CA TYR A 271 23.41 18.09 -34.02
C TYR A 271 23.87 19.16 -35.00
#